data_AF-A0A7L4DXU1-F1
#
_entry.id   AF-A0A7L4DXU1-F1
#
_cell.length_a   1.000
_cell.length_b   1.000
_cell.length_c   1.000
_cell.angle_alpha   90.00
_cell.angle_beta   90.00
_cell.angle_gamma   90.00
#
_symmetry.space_group_name_H-M   'P 1'
#
loop_
_entity.id
_entity.type
_entity.pdbx_description
1 polymer ?
#
loop_
_entity_poly.entity_id
_entity_poly.type
_entity_poly.pdbx_seq_one_letter_code
_entity_poly.pdbx_strand_id
1 'polypeptide(L)' 'NITLYLSWSPCCTCCSKIRDFLKRNPNVKIDIRVARLIYPDYAETRSSLRELNGLQRVSIQVMEAADYSYCWETFI' A
#
# COMPACT_ATOMS: atom_id res chain seq x y z
N ASN A 1 8.41 11.65 -0.80
CA ASN A 1 7.10 11.05 -0.49
C ASN A 1 6.58 10.40 -1.75
N ILE A 2 6.10 9.16 -1.70
CA ILE A 2 5.53 8.45 -2.86
C ILE A 2 4.12 8.02 -2.48
N THR A 3 3.13 8.34 -3.30
CA THR A 3 1.75 7.87 -3.12
C THR A 3 1.42 6.85 -4.21
N LEU A 4 0.90 5.69 -3.81
CA LEU A 4 0.50 4.61 -4.69
C LEU A 4 -1.03 4.45 -4.63
N TYR A 5 -1.70 4.66 -5.74
CA TYR A 5 -3.12 4.32 -5.91
C TYR A 5 -3.23 2.98 -6.62
N LEU A 6 -3.68 1.95 -5.90
CA LEU A 6 -3.69 0.57 -6.37
C LEU A 6 -5.10 0.00 -6.37
N SER A 7 -5.47 -0.73 -7.42
CA SER A 7 -6.76 -1.42 -7.48
C SER A 7 -6.90 -2.56 -6.45
N TRP A 8 -5.77 -3.12 -6.01
CA TRP A 8 -5.68 -4.23 -5.05
C TRP A 8 -4.54 -3.98 -4.07
N SER A 9 -4.70 -4.44 -2.84
CA SER A 9 -3.63 -4.39 -1.85
C SER A 9 -2.42 -5.23 -2.26
N PRO A 10 -1.20 -4.86 -1.83
CA PRO A 10 -0.02 -5.68 -2.05
C PRO A 10 -0.19 -7.11 -1.49
N CYS A 11 0.25 -8.13 -2.23
CA CYS A 11 0.36 -9.50 -1.69
C CYS A 11 1.58 -9.65 -0.76
N CYS A 12 1.75 -10.83 -0.14
CA CYS A 12 2.87 -11.11 0.77
C CYS A 12 4.24 -10.81 0.14
N THR A 13 4.47 -11.29 -1.10
CA THR A 13 5.73 -11.06 -1.83
C THR A 13 5.96 -9.57 -2.12
N CYS A 14 4.91 -8.84 -2.50
CA CYS A 14 4.99 -7.40 -2.75
C CYS A 14 5.29 -6.64 -1.45
N CYS A 15 4.67 -6.99 -0.32
CA CYS A 15 4.98 -6.40 0.97
C CYS A 15 6.45 -6.56 1.34
N SER A 16 7.02 -7.75 1.14
CA SER A 16 8.45 -7.99 1.40
C SER A 16 9.35 -7.13 0.50
N LYS A 17 9.03 -7.02 -0.80
CA LYS A 17 9.78 -6.18 -1.74
C LYS A 17 9.73 -4.69 -1.36
N ILE A 18 8.57 -4.18 -0.96
CA ILE A 18 8.41 -2.79 -0.51
C ILE A 18 9.24 -2.54 0.75
N ARG A 19 9.20 -3.46 1.72
CA ARG A 19 10.00 -3.37 2.94
C ARG A 19 11.50 -3.33 2.63
N ASP A 20 11.99 -4.20 1.75
CA ASP A 20 13.41 -4.23 1.38
C ASP A 20 13.83 -2.98 0.59
N PHE A 21 12.94 -2.46 -0.26
CA PHE A 21 13.14 -1.16 -0.90
C PHE A 21 13.27 -0.03 0.14
N LEU A 22 12.39 0.02 1.15
CA LEU A 22 12.41 1.03 2.20
C LEU A 22 13.64 0.93 3.12
N LYS A 23 14.18 -0.28 3.33
CA LYS A 23 15.46 -0.48 4.05
C LYS A 23 16.62 0.17 3.30
N ARG A 24 16.67 0.01 1.98
CA ARG A 24 17.72 0.60 1.13
C ARG A 24 17.56 2.11 0.93
N ASN A 25 16.34 2.63 1.13
CA ASN A 25 16.00 4.02 0.89
C ASN A 25 15.39 4.67 2.15
N PRO A 26 16.21 5.07 3.14
CA PRO A 26 15.72 5.56 4.44
C PRO A 26 14.90 6.86 4.36
N ASN A 27 15.13 7.67 3.33
CA ASN A 27 14.44 8.96 3.14
C ASN A 27 13.08 8.84 2.44
N VAL A 28 12.74 7.64 1.96
CA VAL A 28 11.45 7.41 1.29
C VAL A 28 10.37 7.10 2.32
N LYS A 29 9.23 7.78 2.14
CA LYS A 29 7.95 7.50 2.78
C LYS A 29 6.95 7.09 1.70
N ILE A 30 6.13 6.10 1.99
CA ILE A 30 5.15 5.54 1.05
C ILE A 30 3.75 5.66 1.67
N ASP A 31 2.82 6.24 0.92
CA ASP A 31 1.38 6.20 1.20
C ASP A 31 0.72 5.27 0.18
N ILE A 32 -0.01 4.25 0.63
CA ILE A 32 -0.66 3.26 -0.24
C ILE A 32 -2.17 3.38 -0.07
N ARG A 33 -2.85 3.81 -1.13
CA ARG A 33 -4.31 3.85 -1.23
C ARG A 33 -4.79 2.65 -2.03
N VAL A 34 -5.59 1.78 -1.44
CA VAL A 34 -6.05 0.54 -2.07
C VAL A 34 -7.56 0.56 -2.27
N ALA A 35 -8.01 0.24 -3.49
CA ALA A 35 -9.45 0.12 -3.77
C ALA A 35 -10.06 -1.15 -3.13
N ARG A 36 -9.28 -2.24 -3.09
CA ARG A 36 -9.73 -3.56 -2.61
C ARG A 36 -8.59 -4.33 -1.91
N LEU A 37 -8.94 -5.23 -1.01
CA LEU A 37 -7.98 -6.15 -0.38
C LEU A 37 -7.86 -7.45 -1.20
N ILE A 38 -6.63 -7.90 -1.45
CA ILE A 38 -6.38 -9.22 -2.05
C ILE A 38 -6.40 -10.28 -0.95
N TYR A 39 -7.02 -11.44 -1.21
CA TYR A 39 -7.03 -12.62 -0.33
C TYR A 39 -7.22 -12.33 1.18
N PRO A 40 -8.24 -11.56 1.60
CA PRO A 40 -8.37 -11.11 2.99
C PRO A 40 -8.57 -12.27 3.99
N ASP A 41 -9.09 -13.41 3.54
CA ASP A 41 -9.30 -14.58 4.40
C ASP A 41 -7.97 -15.27 4.79
N TYR A 42 -6.92 -15.08 3.99
CA TYR A 42 -5.63 -15.71 4.21
C TYR A 42 -4.86 -14.97 5.31
N ALA A 43 -4.53 -15.67 6.40
CA ALA A 43 -3.85 -15.11 7.55
C ALA A 43 -2.49 -14.48 7.19
N GLU A 44 -1.74 -15.11 6.28
CA GLU A 44 -0.44 -14.63 5.83
C GLU A 44 -0.52 -13.27 5.11
N THR A 45 -1.58 -13.08 4.29
CA THR A 45 -1.80 -11.80 3.59
C THR A 45 -2.12 -10.70 4.58
N ARG A 46 -2.97 -10.98 5.58
CA ARG A 46 -3.29 -10.04 6.67
C ARG A 46 -2.05 -9.70 7.51
N SER A 47 -1.21 -10.69 7.84
CA SER A 47 0.02 -10.46 8.61
C SER A 47 0.98 -9.56 7.83
N SER A 48 1.24 -9.88 6.56
CA SER A 48 2.17 -9.13 5.71
C SER A 48 1.75 -7.66 5.55
N LEU A 49 0.45 -7.41 5.34
CA LEU A 49 -0.08 -6.04 5.25
C LEU A 49 0.03 -5.28 6.58
N ARG A 50 -0.25 -5.93 7.72
CA ARG A 50 -0.11 -5.33 9.05
C ARG A 50 1.33 -5.01 9.39
N GLU A 51 2.26 -5.92 9.10
CA GLU A 51 3.69 -5.70 9.28
C GLU A 51 4.18 -4.51 8.45
N LEU A 52 3.74 -4.43 7.19
CA LEU A 52 4.09 -3.32 6.32
C LEU A 52 3.53 -1.99 6.84
N ASN A 53 2.26 -1.96 7.24
CA ASN A 53 1.61 -0.76 7.81
C ASN A 53 2.16 -0.36 9.20
N GLY A 54 2.78 -1.30 9.92
CA GLY A 54 3.44 -1.03 11.19
C GLY A 54 4.77 -0.26 11.06
N LEU A 55 5.30 -0.13 9.84
CA LEU A 55 6.50 0.68 9.59
C LEU A 55 6.14 2.17 9.67
N GLN A 56 6.88 2.95 10.47
CA GLN A 56 6.67 4.40 10.64
C GLN A 56 6.61 5.20 9.32
N ARG A 57 7.23 4.67 8.25
CA ARG A 57 7.35 5.33 6.94
C ARG A 57 6.33 4.83 5.91
N VAL A 58 5.35 4.04 6.34
CA VAL A 58 4.29 3.50 5.48
C VAL A 58 2.93 3.83 6.07
N SER A 59 2.01 4.22 5.21
CA SER A 59 0.57 4.21 5.51
C SER A 59 -0.15 3.37 4.46
N ILE A 60 -1.14 2.59 4.89
CA ILE A 60 -2.02 1.83 4.02
C ILE A 60 -3.46 2.16 4.39
N GLN A 61 -4.22 2.70 3.43
CA GLN A 61 -5.61 3.12 3.60
C GLN A 61 -6.48 2.61 2.45
N VAL A 62 -7.75 2.37 2.74
CA VAL A 62 -8.74 2.08 1.69
C VAL A 62 -9.07 3.38 0.97
N MET A 63 -9.19 3.35 -0.35
CA MET A 63 -9.57 4.51 -1.15
C MET A 63 -10.98 4.99 -0.79
N GLU A 64 -11.12 6.30 -0.58
CA GLU A 64 -12.41 6.98 -0.43
C GLU A 64 -12.83 7.66 -1.75
N ALA A 65 -14.06 8.20 -1.80
CA ALA A 65 -14.59 8.86 -3.00
C ALA A 65 -13.66 9.97 -3.55
N ALA A 66 -13.00 10.71 -2.67
CA ALA A 66 -12.03 11.73 -3.05
C ALA A 66 -10.80 11.13 -3.75
N ASP A 67 -10.32 9.95 -3.32
CA ASP A 67 -9.19 9.26 -3.95
C ASP A 67 -9.53 8.81 -5.37
N TYR A 68 -10.75 8.31 -5.59
CA TYR A 68 -11.23 7.95 -6.93
C TYR A 68 -11.35 9.16 -7.84
N SER A 69 -11.88 10.27 -7.33
CA SER A 69 -11.99 11.53 -8.08
C SER A 69 -10.62 12.04 -8.50
N TYR A 70 -9.66 12.05 -7.56
CA TYR A 70 -8.28 12.42 -7.84
C TYR A 70 -7.63 11.51 -8.89
N CYS A 71 -7.84 10.19 -8.80
CA CYS A 71 -7.29 9.25 -9.78
C CYS A 71 -7.86 9.49 -11.18
N TRP A 72 -9.16 9.77 -11.28
CA TRP A 72 -9.82 10.07 -12.54
C TRP A 72 -9.26 11.34 -13.18
N GLU A 73 -9.08 12.41 -12.40
CA GLU A 73 -8.57 13.68 -12.92
C GLU A 73 -7.07 13.65 -13.29
N THR A 74 -6.30 12.78 -12.65
CA THR A 74 -4.83 12.77 -12.78
C THR A 74 -4.29 11.69 -13.72
N PHE A 75 -4.88 10.50 -13.73
CA PHE A 75 -4.30 9.32 -14.38
C PHE A 75 -5.13 8.76 -15.54
N ILE A 76 -6.38 9.20 -15.73
CA ILE A 76 -7.29 8.75 -16.80
C ILE A 76 -7.52 9.90 -17.78
#